data_AF-A0A929GM95-F1
#
_entry.id   AF-A0A929GM95-F1
#
_cell.length_a   1.000
_cell.length_b   1.000
_cell.length_c   1.000
_cell.angle_alpha   90.00
_cell.angle_beta   90.00
_cell.angle_gamma   90.00
#
_symmetry.space_group_name_H-M   'P 1'
#
loop_
_entity.id
_entity.type
_entity.pdbx_description
1 polymer ?
#
loop_
_entity_poly.entity_id
_entity_poly.type
_entity_poly.pdbx_seq_one_letter_code
_entity_poly.pdbx_strand_id
1 'polypeptide(L)'
;MAKFELKLPKMGESVAEATITSWLKEIGDTIEEDEAILEIATDKVDSEIPSEVEGVLVEKLFNVDDVIQVGQTIAIIETDANETPSVSVSKVKEIEQNPTNEVVAEVTQTIVAAQETVAPVISKGNRFYSPLVKNIAKKESITQAELDVITGTGKEGRVTKNDILAYLQSRGSQSVQKPKEQQAEKVESIQVAPIVSNGEDEIIEMTRMGKLVAKHMVDSVQTSAHVQSFIEADVTKIWNWRVKVKEEFKNREGENLTFTPIFMEAVAKALRDYPMMNISVQGDTIIK
;
A
#
# COMPACT_ATOMS: atom_id res chain seq x y z
N MET A 1 17.30 -46.89 6.76
CA MET A 1 17.37 -45.65 5.98
C MET A 1 16.42 -45.79 4.80
N ALA A 2 15.12 -45.66 5.08
CA ALA A 2 14.09 -45.45 4.07
C ALA A 2 13.71 -43.97 4.08
N LYS A 3 13.37 -43.39 2.92
CA LYS A 3 12.88 -42.02 2.83
C LYS A 3 11.36 -42.02 2.82
N PHE A 4 10.76 -41.42 3.84
CA PHE A 4 9.32 -41.20 3.95
C PHE A 4 8.97 -39.80 3.44
N GLU A 5 7.95 -39.71 2.59
CA GLU A 5 7.46 -38.46 2.02
C GLU A 5 6.27 -37.95 2.83
N LEU A 6 6.50 -37.04 3.78
CA LEU A 6 5.44 -36.41 4.56
C LEU A 6 4.59 -35.53 3.64
N LYS A 7 3.29 -35.82 3.53
CA LYS A 7 2.36 -35.14 2.61
C LYS A 7 1.27 -34.39 3.35
N LEU A 8 0.82 -33.26 2.79
CA LEU A 8 -0.27 -32.47 3.36
C LEU A 8 -1.56 -33.30 3.41
N PRO A 9 -2.11 -33.66 4.60
CA PRO A 9 -3.30 -34.49 4.71
C PRO A 9 -4.58 -33.75 4.28
N LYS A 10 -5.68 -34.50 4.15
CA LYS A 10 -6.99 -33.96 3.73
C LYS A 10 -7.72 -33.28 4.87
N MET A 11 -7.43 -32.00 5.08
CA MET A 11 -8.02 -31.16 6.14
C MET A 11 -9.46 -30.71 5.82
N GLY A 12 -10.38 -31.67 5.67
CA GLY A 12 -11.80 -31.45 5.41
C GLY A 12 -12.17 -31.35 3.93
N GLU A 13 -13.49 -31.30 3.64
CA GLU A 13 -14.03 -31.35 2.27
C GLU A 13 -13.82 -30.05 1.46
N SER A 14 -13.57 -28.92 2.14
CA SER A 14 -13.55 -27.58 1.53
C SER A 14 -12.16 -26.90 1.51
N VAL A 15 -11.09 -27.59 1.92
CA VAL A 15 -9.72 -27.05 1.91
C VAL A 15 -8.92 -27.72 0.79
N ALA A 16 -8.43 -26.92 -0.17
CA ALA A 16 -7.63 -27.39 -1.30
C ALA A 16 -6.13 -27.04 -1.19
N GLU A 17 -5.81 -26.02 -0.40
CA GLU A 17 -4.49 -25.44 -0.23
C GLU A 17 -4.30 -24.95 1.22
N ALA A 18 -3.05 -24.92 1.69
CA ALA A 18 -2.66 -24.41 2.99
C ALA A 18 -1.32 -23.66 2.88
N THR A 19 -1.03 -22.76 3.83
CA THR A 19 0.23 -21.99 3.87
C THR A 19 1.02 -22.35 5.12
N ILE A 20 2.33 -22.61 5.03
CA ILE A 20 3.15 -22.84 6.23
C ILE A 20 3.31 -21.54 7.03
N THR A 21 2.89 -21.55 8.29
CA THR A 21 3.09 -20.41 9.22
C THR A 21 4.38 -20.55 10.01
N SER A 22 4.74 -21.78 10.41
CA SER A 22 5.93 -22.05 11.22
C SER A 22 6.43 -23.47 11.03
N TRP A 23 7.74 -23.65 11.15
CA TRP A 23 8.37 -24.97 11.31
C TRP A 23 8.76 -25.14 12.78
N LEU A 24 8.26 -26.17 13.45
CA LEU A 24 8.63 -26.48 14.83
C LEU A 24 9.92 -27.32 14.93
N LYS A 25 10.34 -27.95 13.80
CA LYS A 25 11.55 -28.77 13.66
C LYS A 25 12.50 -28.21 12.60
N GLU A 26 13.80 -28.32 12.80
CA GLU A 26 14.86 -27.94 11.85
C GLU A 26 15.45 -29.15 11.11
N ILE A 27 16.26 -28.90 10.07
CA ILE A 27 16.86 -29.95 9.25
C ILE A 27 17.96 -30.63 10.08
N GLY A 28 17.82 -31.94 10.30
CA GLY A 28 18.67 -32.74 11.18
C GLY A 28 18.05 -33.06 12.55
N ASP A 29 16.89 -32.52 12.89
CA ASP A 29 16.18 -32.87 14.14
C ASP A 29 15.55 -34.27 14.06
N THR A 30 15.60 -34.99 15.18
CA THR A 30 14.79 -36.19 15.43
C THR A 30 13.33 -35.80 15.65
N ILE A 31 12.42 -36.60 15.09
CA ILE A 31 10.97 -36.49 15.18
C ILE A 31 10.42 -37.81 15.73
N GLU A 32 9.56 -37.74 16.75
CA GLU A 32 8.82 -38.89 17.28
C GLU A 32 7.46 -39.10 16.56
N GLU A 33 6.87 -40.29 16.66
CA GLU A 33 5.51 -40.56 16.15
C GLU A 33 4.48 -39.64 16.86
N ASP A 34 3.47 -39.16 16.13
CA ASP A 34 2.49 -38.14 16.57
C ASP A 34 3.07 -36.74 16.91
N GLU A 35 4.38 -36.50 16.78
CA GLU A 35 4.98 -35.19 17.13
C GLU A 35 4.73 -34.11 16.05
N ALA A 36 4.36 -32.89 16.45
CA ALA A 36 4.08 -31.77 15.55
C ALA A 36 5.35 -31.22 14.87
N ILE A 37 5.41 -31.31 13.53
CA ILE A 37 6.58 -30.90 12.73
C ILE A 37 6.48 -29.44 12.29
N LEU A 38 5.28 -29.02 11.90
CA LEU A 38 5.00 -27.73 11.27
C LEU A 38 3.54 -27.30 11.50
N GLU A 39 3.32 -26.00 11.47
CA GLU A 39 2.02 -25.34 11.59
C GLU A 39 1.61 -24.79 10.21
N ILE A 40 0.33 -24.95 9.86
CA ILE A 40 -0.27 -24.45 8.63
C ILE A 40 -1.50 -23.59 8.91
N ALA A 41 -1.61 -22.48 8.18
CA ALA A 41 -2.83 -21.69 8.09
C ALA A 41 -3.70 -22.18 6.92
N THR A 42 -5.00 -22.31 7.18
CA THR A 42 -6.05 -22.46 6.14
C THR A 42 -6.97 -21.23 6.14
N ASP A 43 -7.87 -21.12 5.17
CA ASP A 43 -8.89 -20.07 5.11
C ASP A 43 -9.88 -20.08 6.31
N LYS A 44 -9.86 -21.10 7.20
CA LYS A 44 -10.82 -21.23 8.30
C LYS A 44 -10.24 -21.49 9.69
N VAL A 45 -9.18 -22.29 9.80
CA VAL A 45 -8.50 -22.57 11.08
C VAL A 45 -7.02 -22.82 10.80
N ASP A 46 -6.15 -22.40 11.72
CA ASP A 46 -4.76 -22.85 11.76
C ASP A 46 -4.70 -24.29 12.30
N SER A 47 -3.70 -25.08 11.93
CA SER A 47 -3.59 -26.50 12.32
C SER A 47 -2.15 -26.98 12.32
N GLU A 48 -1.80 -27.85 13.26
CA GLU A 48 -0.51 -28.52 13.34
C GLU A 48 -0.54 -29.83 12.52
N ILE A 49 0.56 -30.16 11.85
CA ILE A 49 0.75 -31.45 11.16
C ILE A 49 1.66 -32.34 12.03
N PRO A 50 1.14 -33.42 12.63
CA PRO A 50 1.93 -34.43 13.33
C PRO A 50 2.68 -35.35 12.37
N SER A 51 3.71 -36.03 12.87
CA SER A 51 4.44 -37.04 12.11
C SER A 51 3.72 -38.39 12.06
N GLU A 52 3.61 -38.97 10.88
CA GLU A 52 3.19 -40.37 10.68
C GLU A 52 4.32 -41.39 10.97
N VAL A 53 5.55 -40.94 11.22
CA VAL A 53 6.73 -41.82 11.42
C VAL A 53 7.78 -41.24 12.39
N GLU A 54 8.45 -42.11 13.15
CA GLU A 54 9.71 -41.78 13.84
C GLU A 54 10.87 -41.69 12.83
N GLY A 55 11.70 -40.65 12.93
CA GLY A 55 12.87 -40.47 12.05
C GLY A 55 13.58 -39.12 12.19
N VAL A 56 14.40 -38.77 11.20
CA VAL A 56 15.14 -37.49 11.15
C VAL A 56 14.68 -36.64 9.97
N LEU A 57 14.48 -35.34 10.18
CA LEU A 57 14.07 -34.41 9.12
C LEU A 57 15.24 -34.09 8.17
N VAL A 58 15.29 -34.70 6.99
CA VAL A 58 16.42 -34.58 6.06
C VAL A 58 16.27 -33.41 5.08
N GLU A 59 15.05 -33.11 4.64
CA GLU A 59 14.83 -32.10 3.59
C GLU A 59 13.48 -31.39 3.76
N LYS A 60 13.50 -30.04 3.76
CA LYS A 60 12.31 -29.19 3.70
C LYS A 60 12.12 -28.75 2.25
N LEU A 61 10.97 -29.05 1.66
CA LEU A 61 10.68 -28.73 0.25
C LEU A 61 10.05 -27.33 0.08
N PHE A 62 9.65 -26.69 1.18
CA PHE A 62 8.95 -25.41 1.23
C PHE A 62 9.43 -24.56 2.42
N ASN A 63 9.33 -23.24 2.27
CA ASN A 63 9.69 -22.24 3.26
C ASN A 63 8.48 -21.86 4.13
N VAL A 64 8.69 -20.94 5.08
CA VAL A 64 7.59 -20.20 5.72
C VAL A 64 6.93 -19.27 4.69
N ASP A 65 5.62 -19.04 4.81
CA ASP A 65 4.75 -18.31 3.88
C ASP A 65 4.56 -18.95 2.47
N ASP A 66 5.14 -20.12 2.18
CA ASP A 66 4.86 -20.87 0.94
C ASP A 66 3.49 -21.58 0.98
N VAL A 67 2.82 -21.63 -0.18
CA VAL A 67 1.49 -22.25 -0.37
C VAL A 67 1.62 -23.66 -0.97
N ILE A 68 0.94 -24.62 -0.36
CA ILE A 68 1.04 -26.06 -0.65
C ILE A 68 -0.34 -26.65 -0.92
N GLN A 69 -0.46 -27.54 -1.91
CA GLN A 69 -1.71 -28.22 -2.26
C GLN A 69 -1.88 -29.55 -1.51
N VAL A 70 -3.13 -29.93 -1.22
CA VAL A 70 -3.45 -31.16 -0.48
C VAL A 70 -2.92 -32.40 -1.20
N GLY A 71 -2.14 -33.23 -0.49
CA GLY A 71 -1.44 -34.41 -1.02
C GLY A 71 -0.02 -34.15 -1.56
N GLN A 72 0.46 -32.91 -1.57
CA GLN A 72 1.83 -32.55 -1.96
C GLN A 72 2.82 -32.85 -0.82
N THR A 73 4.04 -33.32 -1.16
CA THR A 73 5.09 -33.66 -0.20
C THR A 73 5.72 -32.40 0.39
N ILE A 74 5.61 -32.20 1.69
CA ILE A 74 6.12 -31.02 2.43
C ILE A 74 7.58 -31.22 2.86
N ALA A 75 7.91 -32.44 3.29
CA ALA A 75 9.21 -32.79 3.83
C ALA A 75 9.60 -34.24 3.53
N ILE A 76 10.90 -34.53 3.63
CA ILE A 76 11.43 -35.88 3.59
C ILE A 76 12.01 -36.24 4.97
N ILE A 77 11.47 -37.30 5.56
CA ILE A 77 11.93 -37.87 6.84
C ILE A 77 12.70 -39.16 6.53
N GLU A 78 13.86 -39.36 7.14
CA GLU A 78 14.63 -40.61 7.02
C GLU A 78 14.37 -41.51 8.22
N THR A 79 13.93 -42.75 7.95
CA THR A 79 13.52 -43.72 8.96
C THR A 79 14.43 -44.96 8.95
N ASP A 80 14.64 -45.55 10.13
CA ASP A 80 15.49 -46.73 10.34
C ASP A 80 14.69 -47.96 10.83
N ALA A 81 13.57 -48.23 10.16
CA ALA A 81 12.75 -49.43 10.35
C ALA A 81 12.89 -50.41 9.17
N ASN A 82 12.94 -51.71 9.48
CA ASN A 82 13.09 -52.79 8.51
C ASN A 82 11.78 -53.59 8.35
N GLU A 83 10.91 -53.19 7.41
CA GLU A 83 9.91 -54.11 6.83
C GLU A 83 9.43 -53.66 5.43
N THR A 84 8.90 -54.62 4.66
CA THR A 84 8.48 -54.53 3.23
C THR A 84 7.57 -55.74 2.91
N PRO A 85 6.90 -55.86 1.73
CA PRO A 85 6.75 -54.94 0.58
C PRO A 85 5.30 -54.78 0.05
N SER A 86 5.07 -53.90 -0.94
CA SER A 86 4.33 -54.25 -2.18
C SER A 86 4.39 -53.20 -3.31
N VAL A 87 4.66 -53.68 -4.53
CA VAL A 87 4.26 -53.23 -5.90
C VAL A 87 3.37 -51.97 -6.06
N SER A 88 3.45 -51.12 -7.10
CA SER A 88 4.12 -51.09 -8.44
C SER A 88 3.72 -49.76 -9.16
N VAL A 89 4.36 -49.14 -10.18
CA VAL A 89 5.37 -49.54 -11.21
C VAL A 89 6.28 -48.36 -11.65
N SER A 90 7.11 -48.58 -12.68
CA SER A 90 8.00 -47.66 -13.44
C SER A 90 7.29 -46.49 -14.21
N LYS A 91 7.94 -45.52 -14.89
CA LYS A 91 9.36 -45.40 -15.37
C LYS A 91 9.77 -43.94 -15.77
N VAL A 92 10.94 -43.50 -15.31
CA VAL A 92 11.97 -42.63 -15.99
C VAL A 92 11.51 -41.50 -16.92
N LYS A 93 11.86 -40.24 -16.58
CA LYS A 93 12.92 -39.52 -17.33
C LYS A 93 13.66 -38.42 -16.56
N GLU A 94 14.95 -38.38 -16.84
CA GLU A 94 16.02 -37.47 -16.39
C GLU A 94 16.18 -36.28 -17.36
N ILE A 95 16.62 -35.13 -16.84
CA ILE A 95 17.53 -34.15 -17.50
C ILE A 95 18.00 -33.13 -16.44
N GLU A 96 19.20 -32.59 -16.64
CA GLU A 96 20.02 -31.88 -15.64
C GLU A 96 20.26 -30.40 -16.03
N GLN A 97 20.94 -29.65 -15.15
CA GLN A 97 21.71 -28.42 -15.41
C GLN A 97 20.97 -27.08 -15.75
N ASN A 98 20.98 -26.19 -14.75
CA ASN A 98 21.42 -24.79 -14.91
C ASN A 98 22.98 -24.76 -14.96
N PRO A 99 23.69 -23.65 -15.29
CA PRO A 99 23.22 -22.25 -15.36
C PRO A 99 23.64 -21.46 -16.62
N THR A 100 23.13 -20.23 -16.77
CA THR A 100 23.82 -19.15 -17.50
C THR A 100 23.46 -17.79 -16.88
N ASN A 101 24.45 -16.95 -16.58
CA ASN A 101 24.27 -15.71 -15.80
C ASN A 101 25.10 -14.56 -16.39
N GLU A 102 24.69 -14.03 -17.56
CA GLU A 102 25.58 -13.16 -18.35
C GLU A 102 24.89 -12.09 -19.23
N VAL A 103 23.60 -11.76 -19.02
CA VAL A 103 22.82 -10.91 -19.97
C VAL A 103 22.07 -9.72 -19.31
N VAL A 104 22.53 -9.22 -18.16
CA VAL A 104 21.90 -8.06 -17.46
C VAL A 104 22.87 -6.89 -17.21
N ALA A 105 24.17 -7.07 -17.50
CA ALA A 105 25.20 -6.08 -17.20
C ALA A 105 25.26 -4.87 -18.18
N GLU A 106 24.64 -4.96 -19.36
CA GLU A 106 24.90 -4.04 -20.48
C GLU A 106 23.78 -2.98 -20.73
N VAL A 107 22.64 -3.09 -20.03
CA VAL A 107 21.48 -2.18 -20.23
C VAL A 107 21.54 -0.94 -19.33
N THR A 108 22.41 -0.91 -18.32
CA THR A 108 22.44 0.14 -17.29
C THR A 108 23.31 1.37 -17.63
N GLN A 109 24.08 1.35 -18.73
CA GLN A 109 25.04 2.44 -19.04
C GLN A 109 24.51 3.51 -20.02
N THR A 110 23.42 3.25 -20.75
CA THR A 110 22.92 4.14 -21.84
C THR A 110 21.93 5.22 -21.40
N ILE A 111 21.52 5.27 -20.13
CA ILE A 111 20.47 6.20 -19.64
C ILE A 111 21.05 7.52 -19.09
N VAL A 112 22.35 7.57 -18.76
CA VAL A 112 22.98 8.72 -18.06
C VAL A 112 23.36 9.88 -19.00
N ALA A 113 23.38 9.66 -20.32
CA ALA A 113 23.95 10.59 -21.30
C ALA A 113 22.95 11.57 -21.97
N ALA A 114 21.82 11.87 -21.33
CA ALA A 114 20.72 12.66 -21.93
C ALA A 114 20.13 13.76 -21.00
N GLN A 115 20.90 14.29 -20.05
CA GLN A 115 20.46 15.35 -19.14
C GLN A 115 21.28 16.65 -19.24
N GLU A 116 21.41 17.22 -20.43
CA GLU A 116 21.81 18.62 -20.62
C GLU A 116 20.92 19.32 -21.66
N THR A 117 20.67 20.62 -21.44
CA THR A 117 19.78 21.49 -22.23
C THR A 117 18.28 21.11 -22.26
N VAL A 118 17.52 21.58 -21.27
CA VAL A 118 16.49 22.66 -21.38
C VAL A 118 15.97 22.91 -19.96
N ALA A 119 16.18 24.11 -19.40
CA ALA A 119 15.66 24.47 -18.08
C ALA A 119 14.29 25.19 -18.22
N PRO A 120 13.20 24.66 -17.62
CA PRO A 120 11.92 25.37 -17.59
C PRO A 120 11.97 26.51 -16.57
N VAL A 121 11.52 27.71 -16.97
CA VAL A 121 11.43 28.87 -16.08
C VAL A 121 10.18 28.74 -15.19
N ILE A 122 10.36 28.14 -14.02
CA ILE A 122 9.28 27.95 -13.03
C ILE A 122 9.14 29.21 -12.16
N SER A 123 8.06 29.97 -12.34
CA SER A 123 7.73 31.13 -11.49
C SER A 123 7.33 30.71 -10.07
N LYS A 124 8.09 31.15 -9.07
CA LYS A 124 7.78 30.93 -7.65
C LYS A 124 7.10 32.16 -7.02
N GLY A 125 5.76 32.18 -6.97
CA GLY A 125 5.02 33.11 -6.11
C GLY A 125 3.65 33.55 -6.62
N ASN A 126 2.57 33.07 -6.01
CA ASN A 126 1.20 33.53 -6.32
C ASN A 126 0.84 34.85 -5.58
N ARG A 127 1.69 35.89 -5.74
CA ARG A 127 1.55 37.16 -5.02
C ARG A 127 0.43 38.02 -5.64
N PHE A 128 -0.50 38.52 -4.82
CA PHE A 128 -1.69 39.22 -5.33
C PHE A 128 -1.40 40.66 -5.74
N TYR A 129 -1.25 40.90 -7.05
CA TYR A 129 -1.11 42.23 -7.64
C TYR A 129 -2.46 42.84 -8.02
N SER A 130 -2.70 44.08 -7.55
CA SER A 130 -3.87 44.89 -7.92
C SER A 130 -3.96 45.12 -9.45
N PRO A 131 -5.17 45.18 -10.06
CA PRO A 131 -5.31 45.46 -11.49
C PRO A 131 -4.59 46.74 -11.96
N LEU A 132 -4.59 47.79 -11.14
CA LEU A 132 -3.86 49.04 -11.42
C LEU A 132 -2.34 48.80 -11.50
N VAL A 133 -1.80 47.95 -10.63
CA VAL A 133 -0.38 47.57 -10.61
C VAL A 133 -0.01 46.78 -11.86
N LYS A 134 -0.83 45.77 -12.22
CA LYS A 134 -0.62 44.98 -13.45
C LYS A 134 -0.66 45.86 -14.72
N ASN A 135 -1.50 46.88 -14.74
CA ASN A 135 -1.60 47.81 -15.87
C ASN A 135 -0.40 48.77 -15.96
N ILE A 136 0.11 49.28 -14.82
CA ILE A 136 1.33 50.10 -14.80
C ILE A 136 2.54 49.26 -15.24
N ALA A 137 2.71 48.06 -14.70
CA ALA A 137 3.81 47.16 -15.03
C ALA A 137 3.88 46.83 -16.53
N LYS A 138 2.72 46.53 -17.15
CA LYS A 138 2.60 46.31 -18.61
C LYS A 138 2.94 47.54 -19.44
N LYS A 139 2.65 48.76 -18.95
CA LYS A 139 2.93 50.00 -19.69
C LYS A 139 4.41 50.40 -19.61
N GLU A 140 5.03 50.23 -18.45
CA GLU A 140 6.42 50.64 -18.19
C GLU A 140 7.43 49.50 -18.40
N SER A 141 7.01 48.41 -19.07
CA SER A 141 7.81 47.22 -19.39
C SER A 141 8.58 46.66 -18.19
N ILE A 142 7.86 46.42 -17.09
CA ILE A 142 8.35 45.73 -15.90
C ILE A 142 7.96 44.25 -16.00
N THR A 143 8.94 43.37 -15.93
CA THR A 143 8.75 41.91 -15.98
C THR A 143 8.13 41.38 -14.68
N GLN A 144 7.49 40.20 -14.73
CA GLN A 144 6.91 39.60 -13.52
C GLN A 144 8.00 39.33 -12.45
N ALA A 145 9.19 38.90 -12.85
CA ALA A 145 10.31 38.69 -11.92
C ALA A 145 10.75 39.99 -11.21
N GLU A 146 10.74 41.14 -11.90
CA GLU A 146 10.98 42.43 -11.25
C GLU A 146 9.85 42.79 -10.27
N LEU A 147 8.57 42.52 -10.62
CA LEU A 147 7.43 42.74 -9.70
C LEU A 147 7.48 41.86 -8.45
N ASP A 148 8.02 40.64 -8.57
CA ASP A 148 8.15 39.69 -7.46
C ASP A 148 9.19 40.19 -6.44
N VAL A 149 10.27 40.84 -6.92
CA VAL A 149 11.36 41.43 -6.12
C VAL A 149 10.96 42.74 -5.41
N ILE A 150 9.96 43.50 -5.90
CA ILE A 150 9.55 44.76 -5.28
C ILE A 150 8.91 44.53 -3.88
N THR A 151 9.53 45.07 -2.84
CA THR A 151 8.94 45.17 -1.49
C THR A 151 7.67 46.03 -1.54
N GLY A 152 6.54 45.47 -1.08
CA GLY A 152 5.25 46.17 -1.11
C GLY A 152 4.91 46.80 0.24
N THR A 153 4.61 48.10 0.25
CA THR A 153 4.29 48.85 1.48
C THR A 153 2.81 48.80 1.87
N GLY A 154 1.96 48.20 1.04
CA GLY A 154 0.53 48.05 1.30
C GLY A 154 0.20 46.97 2.32
N LYS A 155 -1.03 47.02 2.85
CA LYS A 155 -1.59 45.98 3.73
C LYS A 155 -1.37 44.58 3.12
N GLU A 156 -0.94 43.63 3.95
CA GLU A 156 -0.54 42.26 3.55
C GLU A 156 0.66 42.21 2.57
N GLY A 157 1.62 43.15 2.66
CA GLY A 157 2.84 43.15 1.83
C GLY A 157 2.60 43.42 0.34
N ARG A 158 1.43 44.03 0.04
CA ARG A 158 0.94 44.26 -1.32
C ARG A 158 1.68 45.42 -1.96
N VAL A 159 2.20 45.21 -3.17
CA VAL A 159 2.83 46.29 -3.96
C VAL A 159 1.77 47.34 -4.32
N THR A 160 2.10 48.60 -4.06
CA THR A 160 1.25 49.77 -4.31
C THR A 160 1.69 50.54 -5.56
N LYS A 161 0.90 51.54 -5.98
CA LYS A 161 1.29 52.48 -7.04
C LYS A 161 2.59 53.21 -6.70
N ASN A 162 2.80 53.56 -5.43
CA ASN A 162 3.94 54.36 -4.99
C ASN A 162 5.23 53.53 -5.03
N ASP A 163 5.17 52.26 -4.63
CA ASP A 163 6.31 51.33 -4.65
C ASP A 163 6.87 51.16 -6.06
N ILE A 164 6.00 51.08 -7.07
CA ILE A 164 6.38 50.93 -8.49
C ILE A 164 6.99 52.22 -9.04
N LEU A 165 6.45 53.38 -8.67
CA LEU A 165 7.00 54.66 -9.08
C LEU A 165 8.38 54.91 -8.44
N ALA A 166 8.55 54.51 -7.17
CA ALA A 166 9.86 54.54 -6.50
C ALA A 166 10.85 53.56 -7.15
N TYR A 167 10.40 52.34 -7.51
CA TYR A 167 11.23 51.38 -8.24
C TYR A 167 11.65 51.89 -9.62
N LEU A 168 10.74 52.51 -10.38
CA LEU A 168 11.07 53.12 -11.67
C LEU A 168 12.08 54.28 -11.55
N GLN A 169 12.05 55.02 -10.43
CA GLN A 169 13.05 56.06 -10.12
C GLN A 169 14.41 55.47 -9.71
N SER A 170 14.45 54.30 -9.07
CA SER A 170 15.69 53.64 -8.64
C SER A 170 16.29 52.65 -9.66
N ARG A 171 15.53 52.22 -10.68
CA ARG A 171 15.94 51.25 -11.73
C ARG A 171 17.24 51.63 -12.45
N GLY A 172 17.56 52.92 -12.55
CA GLY A 172 18.82 53.41 -13.14
C GLY A 172 20.03 53.44 -12.20
N SER A 173 19.83 53.22 -10.90
CA SER A 173 20.85 53.45 -9.84
C SER A 173 21.26 52.18 -9.08
N GLN A 174 20.60 51.05 -9.31
CA GLN A 174 20.99 49.78 -8.69
C GLN A 174 21.98 49.01 -9.58
N SER A 175 23.28 49.20 -9.30
CA SER A 175 24.28 48.22 -9.70
C SER A 175 23.93 46.86 -9.09
N VAL A 176 23.91 45.81 -9.91
CA VAL A 176 23.50 44.47 -9.49
C VAL A 176 24.59 43.87 -8.60
N GLN A 177 24.50 44.08 -7.29
CA GLN A 177 25.18 43.23 -6.33
C GLN A 177 24.63 41.82 -6.49
N LYS A 178 25.45 40.94 -7.09
CA LYS A 178 25.16 39.52 -7.28
C LYS A 178 24.68 38.93 -5.95
N PRO A 179 23.45 38.41 -5.85
CA PRO A 179 22.96 37.83 -4.61
C PRO A 179 23.95 36.78 -4.12
N LYS A 180 24.38 36.90 -2.87
CA LYS A 180 25.11 35.83 -2.19
C LYS A 180 24.15 34.65 -2.15
N GLU A 181 24.58 33.49 -2.65
CA GLU A 181 23.71 32.32 -2.74
C GLU A 181 23.33 31.84 -1.33
N GLN A 182 22.17 32.32 -0.85
CA GLN A 182 21.38 31.56 0.11
C GLN A 182 20.94 30.30 -0.63
N GLN A 183 21.79 29.30 -0.48
CA GLN A 183 21.60 27.91 -0.84
C GLN A 183 20.14 27.57 -0.56
N ALA A 184 19.38 27.30 -1.62
CA ALA A 184 17.97 27.02 -1.46
C ALA A 184 17.84 25.84 -0.50
N GLU A 185 17.07 26.01 0.57
CA GLU A 185 16.57 24.89 1.34
C GLU A 185 15.83 24.00 0.36
N LYS A 186 16.52 22.93 -0.03
CA LYS A 186 15.94 21.80 -0.72
C LYS A 186 14.75 21.41 0.16
N VAL A 187 13.55 21.39 -0.40
CA VAL A 187 12.44 20.72 0.28
C VAL A 187 12.86 19.26 0.33
N GLU A 188 13.46 18.87 1.44
CA GLU A 188 13.88 17.50 1.64
C GLU A 188 12.62 16.67 1.55
N SER A 189 12.67 15.60 0.73
CA SER A 189 11.83 14.44 0.96
C SER A 189 11.87 14.19 2.46
N ILE A 190 10.72 14.16 3.14
CA ILE A 190 10.66 13.88 4.58
C ILE A 190 11.15 12.45 4.76
N GLN A 191 12.47 12.30 4.91
CA GLN A 191 13.09 11.09 5.39
C GLN A 191 12.58 10.97 6.80
N VAL A 192 11.61 10.08 7.00
CA VAL A 192 11.12 9.73 8.33
C VAL A 192 12.34 9.23 9.08
N ALA A 193 12.89 10.08 9.95
CA ALA A 193 14.04 9.73 10.75
C ALA A 193 13.69 8.44 11.49
N PRO A 194 14.53 7.39 11.43
CA PRO A 194 14.23 6.15 12.11
C PRO A 194 13.97 6.48 13.58
N ILE A 195 12.80 6.09 14.08
CA ILE A 195 12.42 6.36 15.47
C ILE A 195 13.36 5.52 16.33
N VAL A 196 14.42 6.16 16.83
CA VAL A 196 15.33 5.56 17.79
C VAL A 196 14.53 5.42 19.07
N SER A 197 14.09 4.20 19.35
CA SER A 197 13.51 3.82 20.64
C SER A 197 14.47 4.26 21.74
N ASN A 198 14.02 5.19 22.59
CA ASN A 198 14.67 5.41 23.87
C ASN A 198 14.48 4.14 24.70
N GLY A 199 15.32 3.91 25.72
CA GLY A 199 15.31 2.66 26.50
C GLY A 199 14.05 2.36 27.33
N GLU A 200 12.97 3.12 27.13
CA GLU A 200 11.66 3.00 27.76
C GLU A 200 10.55 2.63 26.72
N ASP A 201 10.86 2.67 25.42
CA ASP A 201 9.90 2.42 24.33
C ASP A 201 9.81 0.90 23.99
N GLU A 202 8.61 0.32 24.00
CA GLU A 202 8.36 -1.08 23.63
C GLU A 202 8.01 -1.21 22.13
N ILE A 203 8.80 -1.99 21.38
CA ILE A 203 8.56 -2.27 19.96
C ILE A 203 7.71 -3.53 19.82
N ILE A 204 6.39 -3.34 19.65
CA ILE A 204 5.43 -4.42 19.43
C ILE A 204 5.24 -4.66 17.93
N GLU A 205 5.38 -5.90 17.46
CA GLU A 205 5.18 -6.25 16.07
C GLU A 205 3.68 -6.31 15.69
N MET A 206 3.34 -5.82 14.49
CA MET A 206 1.97 -5.89 13.96
C MET A 206 1.59 -7.33 13.55
N THR A 207 0.37 -7.75 13.91
CA THR A 207 -0.24 -8.99 13.43
C THR A 207 -0.36 -9.02 11.89
N ARG A 208 -0.44 -10.22 11.29
CA ARG A 208 -0.57 -10.37 9.81
C ARG A 208 -1.73 -9.54 9.23
N MET A 209 -2.89 -9.56 9.89
CA MET A 209 -4.04 -8.75 9.49
C MET A 209 -3.78 -7.24 9.64
N GLY A 210 -3.08 -6.80 10.69
CA GLY A 210 -2.65 -5.42 10.85
C GLY A 210 -1.71 -4.95 9.73
N LYS A 211 -0.69 -5.76 9.39
CA LYS A 211 0.24 -5.52 8.27
C LYS A 211 -0.50 -5.36 6.94
N LEU A 212 -1.45 -6.26 6.65
CA LEU A 212 -2.25 -6.21 5.41
C LEU A 212 -3.17 -4.98 5.35
N VAL A 213 -3.91 -4.69 6.43
CA VAL A 213 -4.79 -3.50 6.49
C VAL A 213 -3.98 -2.21 6.36
N ALA A 214 -2.85 -2.08 7.05
CA ALA A 214 -1.97 -0.92 6.94
C ALA A 214 -1.47 -0.71 5.51
N LYS A 215 -1.04 -1.79 4.83
CA LYS A 215 -0.65 -1.74 3.41
C LYS A 215 -1.80 -1.26 2.52
N HIS A 216 -2.96 -1.90 2.58
CA HIS A 216 -4.12 -1.51 1.75
C HIS A 216 -4.59 -0.07 2.00
N MET A 217 -4.47 0.44 3.23
CA MET A 217 -4.76 1.85 3.53
C MET A 217 -3.77 2.81 2.88
N VAL A 218 -2.46 2.50 2.89
CA VAL A 218 -1.43 3.31 2.23
C VAL A 218 -1.60 3.24 0.70
N ASP A 219 -1.73 2.04 0.14
CA ASP A 219 -1.91 1.81 -1.30
C ASP A 219 -3.16 2.55 -1.83
N SER A 220 -4.26 2.55 -1.06
CA SER A 220 -5.49 3.27 -1.39
C SER A 220 -5.29 4.79 -1.47
N VAL A 221 -4.64 5.40 -0.48
CA VAL A 221 -4.37 6.85 -0.44
C VAL A 221 -3.34 7.29 -1.48
N GLN A 222 -2.40 6.42 -1.87
CA GLN A 222 -1.45 6.69 -2.95
C GLN A 222 -2.08 6.55 -4.34
N THR A 223 -3.00 5.59 -4.53
CA THR A 223 -3.64 5.32 -5.83
C THR A 223 -4.81 6.26 -6.12
N SER A 224 -5.61 6.60 -5.11
CA SER A 224 -6.88 7.32 -5.29
C SER A 224 -6.80 8.77 -4.81
N ALA A 225 -7.13 9.71 -5.71
CA ALA A 225 -7.25 11.13 -5.38
C ALA A 225 -8.50 11.42 -4.53
N HIS A 226 -8.41 11.18 -3.22
CA HIS A 226 -9.51 11.41 -2.28
C HIS A 226 -9.91 12.89 -2.17
N VAL A 227 -11.12 13.21 -2.63
CA VAL A 227 -11.76 14.52 -2.43
C VAL A 227 -12.99 14.33 -1.54
N GLN A 228 -13.06 15.06 -0.43
CA GLN A 228 -14.17 15.00 0.51
C GLN A 228 -15.18 16.12 0.26
N SER A 229 -16.46 15.81 0.41
CA SER A 229 -17.57 16.77 0.34
C SER A 229 -18.57 16.46 1.45
N PHE A 230 -19.17 17.50 2.02
CA PHE A 230 -20.09 17.41 3.15
C PHE A 230 -21.43 18.05 2.78
N ILE A 231 -22.51 17.34 3.11
CA ILE A 231 -23.90 17.77 2.87
C ILE A 231 -24.77 17.34 4.05
N GLU A 232 -25.59 18.26 4.54
CA GLU A 232 -26.52 18.03 5.64
C GLU A 232 -27.90 17.60 5.10
N ALA A 233 -28.57 16.68 5.79
CA ALA A 233 -29.87 16.15 5.37
C ALA A 233 -30.83 15.99 6.57
N ASP A 234 -32.04 16.54 6.46
CA ASP A 234 -33.08 16.38 7.47
C ASP A 234 -33.69 14.97 7.46
N VAL A 235 -33.38 14.19 8.49
CA VAL A 235 -33.91 12.83 8.70
C VAL A 235 -35.13 12.77 9.64
N THR A 236 -35.70 13.91 10.05
CA THR A 236 -36.83 13.99 11.00
C THR A 236 -38.03 13.13 10.59
N LYS A 237 -38.32 13.04 9.28
CA LYS A 237 -39.39 12.17 8.74
C LYS A 237 -39.09 10.68 8.98
N ILE A 238 -37.85 10.26 8.76
CA ILE A 238 -37.38 8.88 8.93
C ILE A 238 -37.36 8.53 10.43
N TRP A 239 -36.91 9.45 11.29
CA TRP A 239 -36.98 9.31 12.74
C TRP A 239 -38.42 9.09 13.22
N ASN A 240 -39.35 9.97 12.83
CA ASN A 240 -40.76 9.90 13.23
C ASN A 240 -41.51 8.68 12.65
N TRP A 241 -41.04 8.12 11.53
CA TRP A 241 -41.50 6.82 11.03
C TRP A 241 -40.97 5.67 11.89
N ARG A 242 -39.64 5.61 12.11
CA ARG A 242 -39.00 4.56 12.92
C ARG A 242 -39.59 4.48 14.32
N VAL A 243 -39.84 5.63 14.97
CA VAL A 243 -40.43 5.67 16.33
C VAL A 243 -41.79 4.97 16.40
N LYS A 244 -42.58 4.97 15.32
CA LYS A 244 -43.89 4.29 15.25
C LYS A 244 -43.77 2.78 15.02
N VAL A 245 -42.82 2.36 14.18
CA VAL A 245 -42.72 0.96 13.70
C VAL A 245 -41.77 0.11 14.55
N LYS A 246 -40.81 0.71 15.29
CA LYS A 246 -39.74 -0.02 16.00
C LYS A 246 -40.22 -1.08 16.98
N GLU A 247 -41.32 -0.87 17.70
CA GLU A 247 -41.82 -1.84 18.69
C GLU A 247 -42.52 -3.02 18.01
N GLU A 248 -43.31 -2.77 16.96
CA GLU A 248 -43.93 -3.83 16.14
C GLU A 248 -42.85 -4.69 15.46
N PHE A 249 -41.85 -4.05 14.86
CA PHE A 249 -40.71 -4.74 14.26
C PHE A 249 -39.97 -5.59 15.29
N LYS A 250 -39.66 -5.05 16.47
CA LYS A 250 -38.96 -5.78 17.53
C LYS A 250 -39.75 -6.96 18.06
N ASN A 251 -41.07 -6.82 18.20
CA ASN A 251 -41.94 -7.92 18.61
C ASN A 251 -42.08 -9.03 17.55
N ARG A 252 -41.77 -8.74 16.27
CA ARG A 252 -41.86 -9.68 15.15
C ARG A 252 -40.53 -10.37 14.83
N GLU A 253 -39.44 -9.61 14.77
CA GLU A 253 -38.11 -10.08 14.36
C GLU A 253 -37.17 -10.36 15.56
N GLY A 254 -37.58 -10.03 16.79
CA GLY A 254 -36.75 -10.02 18.00
C GLY A 254 -35.76 -8.84 18.07
N GLU A 255 -35.35 -8.31 16.92
CA GLU A 255 -34.27 -7.34 16.80
C GLU A 255 -34.69 -5.86 16.77
N ASN A 256 -33.72 -4.99 17.06
CA ASN A 256 -33.94 -3.54 17.11
C ASN A 256 -33.76 -2.90 15.72
N LEU A 257 -34.86 -2.44 15.11
CA LEU A 257 -34.81 -1.70 13.83
C LEU A 257 -33.82 -0.52 13.89
N THR A 258 -32.79 -0.50 13.03
CA THR A 258 -31.79 0.59 12.95
C THR A 258 -32.06 1.51 11.74
N PHE A 259 -31.26 2.58 11.59
CA PHE A 259 -31.32 3.45 10.41
C PHE A 259 -30.46 2.91 9.23
N THR A 260 -29.47 2.06 9.53
CA THR A 260 -28.56 1.46 8.54
C THR A 260 -29.24 0.86 7.31
N PRO A 261 -30.27 0.00 7.40
CA PRO A 261 -30.92 -0.54 6.21
C PRO A 261 -31.60 0.52 5.33
N ILE A 262 -32.09 1.61 5.94
CA ILE A 262 -32.75 2.71 5.22
C ILE A 262 -31.74 3.50 4.40
N PHE A 263 -30.57 3.77 4.99
CA PHE A 263 -29.46 4.43 4.27
C PHE A 263 -28.83 3.50 3.22
N MET A 264 -28.69 2.21 3.49
CA MET A 264 -28.25 1.22 2.51
C MET A 264 -29.19 1.15 1.30
N GLU A 265 -30.51 1.14 1.51
CA GLU A 265 -31.49 1.17 0.41
C GLU A 265 -31.42 2.49 -0.38
N ALA A 266 -31.24 3.63 0.29
CA ALA A 266 -31.10 4.93 -0.36
C ALA A 266 -29.83 5.01 -1.23
N VAL A 267 -28.68 4.53 -0.72
CA VAL A 267 -27.43 4.44 -1.48
C VAL A 267 -27.56 3.47 -2.65
N ALA A 268 -28.15 2.28 -2.43
CA ALA A 268 -28.34 1.28 -3.49
C ALA A 268 -29.29 1.76 -4.61
N LYS A 269 -30.20 2.69 -4.33
CA LYS A 269 -30.99 3.39 -5.36
C LYS A 269 -30.17 4.47 -6.06
N ALA A 270 -29.49 5.33 -5.30
CA ALA A 270 -28.65 6.39 -5.87
C ALA A 270 -27.55 5.86 -6.81
N LEU A 271 -26.92 4.72 -6.50
CA LEU A 271 -25.92 4.09 -7.37
C LEU A 271 -26.50 3.50 -8.67
N ARG A 272 -27.82 3.22 -8.72
CA ARG A 272 -28.52 2.82 -9.96
C ARG A 272 -28.90 4.02 -10.81
N ASP A 273 -29.34 5.11 -10.17
CA ASP A 273 -29.70 6.36 -10.83
C ASP A 273 -28.45 7.10 -11.37
N TYR A 274 -27.32 7.00 -10.65
CA TYR A 274 -26.02 7.61 -10.98
C TYR A 274 -24.93 6.54 -11.15
N PRO A 275 -24.98 5.69 -12.20
CA PRO A 275 -24.07 4.55 -12.34
C PRO A 275 -22.60 4.95 -12.52
N MET A 276 -22.30 6.21 -12.88
CA MET A 276 -20.93 6.75 -12.90
C MET A 276 -20.29 6.87 -11.50
N MET A 277 -21.05 6.68 -10.41
CA MET A 277 -20.52 6.58 -9.05
C MET A 277 -20.18 5.13 -8.64
N ASN A 278 -20.58 4.13 -9.44
CA ASN A 278 -20.38 2.70 -9.18
C ASN A 278 -19.44 2.09 -10.24
N ILE A 279 -18.34 2.77 -10.52
CA ILE A 279 -17.34 2.40 -11.52
C ILE A 279 -16.00 2.05 -10.86
N SER A 280 -15.18 1.25 -11.54
CA SER A 280 -13.78 1.03 -11.18
C SER A 280 -12.85 1.63 -12.23
N VAL A 281 -11.66 2.05 -11.84
CA VAL A 281 -10.63 2.61 -12.73
C VAL A 281 -9.48 1.62 -12.82
N GLN A 282 -9.07 1.25 -14.03
CA GLN A 282 -7.97 0.33 -14.30
C GLN A 282 -7.01 0.98 -15.30
N GLY A 283 -5.92 1.56 -14.79
CA GLY A 283 -5.04 2.43 -15.59
C GLY A 283 -5.83 3.58 -16.20
N ASP A 284 -5.68 3.79 -17.51
CA ASP A 284 -6.40 4.83 -18.27
C ASP A 284 -7.84 4.43 -18.65
N THR A 285 -8.36 3.30 -18.14
CA THR A 285 -9.69 2.77 -18.51
C THR A 285 -10.69 2.77 -17.35
N ILE A 286 -11.98 2.83 -17.68
CA ILE A 286 -13.10 2.79 -16.72
C ILE A 286 -13.94 1.54 -16.97
N ILE A 287 -14.17 0.77 -15.90
CA ILE A 287 -15.07 -0.39 -15.84
C ILE A 287 -16.38 0.08 -15.20
N LYS A 288 -17.52 -0.31 -15.79
CA LYS A 288 -18.88 0.10 -15.41
C LYS A 288 -19.82 -1.10 -15.36
#